data_AF-A0AAN2PLR1-F1
#
_entry.id   AF-A0AAN2PLR1-F1
#
_cell.length_a   1.000
_cell.length_b   1.000
_cell.length_c   1.000
_cell.angle_alpha   90.00
_cell.angle_beta   90.00
_cell.angle_gamma   90.00
#
_symmetry.space_group_name_H-M   'P 1'
#
loop_
_entity.id
_entity.type
_entity.pdbx_description
1 polymer ?
#
loop_
_entity_poly.entity_id
_entity_poly.type
_entity_poly.pdbx_seq_one_letter_code
_entity_poly.pdbx_strand_id
1 'polypeptide(L)' 'MILMSTYKESFKKALNFGLLFYAIFIGLSGTITFSVLLLWVVPKDQISTILVPLLFIALFLYGSCAISILIRSKINKI' A
#
# COMPACT_ATOMS: atom_id res chain seq x y z
N MET A 1 27.56 14.68 19.65
CA MET A 1 27.21 13.31 19.22
C MET A 1 25.75 12.91 19.52
N ILE A 2 25.11 13.45 20.58
CA ILE A 2 23.72 13.13 21.00
C ILE A 2 22.64 13.66 20.04
N LEU A 3 22.91 14.74 19.31
CA LEU A 3 21.91 15.37 18.43
C LEU A 3 21.60 14.54 17.17
N MET A 4 22.58 13.80 16.67
CA MET A 4 22.45 12.93 15.49
C MET A 4 21.60 11.68 15.78
N SER A 5 21.68 11.12 17.00
CA SER A 5 20.92 9.92 17.39
C SER A 5 19.43 10.22 17.61
N THR A 6 19.09 11.36 18.21
CA THR A 6 17.69 11.75 18.46
C THR A 6 16.94 12.07 17.17
N TYR A 7 17.60 12.72 16.20
CA TYR A 7 17.02 12.96 14.87
C TYR A 7 16.74 11.63 14.15
N LYS A 8 17.66 10.67 14.24
CA LYS A 8 17.53 9.37 13.59
C LYS A 8 16.37 8.55 14.17
N GLU A 9 16.15 8.57 15.49
CA GLU A 9 14.99 7.92 16.10
C GLU A 9 13.65 8.60 15.74
N SER A 10 13.62 9.93 15.76
CA SER A 10 12.42 10.70 15.41
C SER A 10 12.05 10.51 13.94
N PHE A 11 13.06 10.51 13.06
CA PHE A 11 12.91 10.21 11.64
C PHE A 11 12.43 8.78 11.40
N LYS A 12 12.97 7.79 12.12
CA LYS A 12 12.54 6.38 12.07
C LYS A 12 11.08 6.21 12.47
N LYS A 13 10.63 6.89 13.53
CA LYS A 13 9.22 6.90 13.96
C LYS A 13 8.30 7.55 12.92
N ALA A 14 8.70 8.70 12.37
CA ALA A 14 7.94 9.39 11.34
C ALA A 14 7.82 8.55 10.05
N LEU A 15 8.92 7.90 9.63
CA LEU A 15 8.91 6.96 8.50
C LEU A 15 7.97 5.77 8.75
N ASN A 16 8.02 5.17 9.94
CA ASN A 16 7.14 4.05 10.30
C ASN A 16 5.65 4.45 10.27
N PHE A 17 5.33 5.65 10.74
CA PHE A 17 3.97 6.18 10.71
C PHE A 17 3.52 6.52 9.29
N GLY A 18 4.40 7.15 8.50
CA GLY A 18 4.15 7.47 7.08
C GLY A 18 3.95 6.22 6.22
N LEU A 19 4.78 5.18 6.37
CA LEU A 19 4.62 3.90 5.67
C LEU A 19 3.31 3.20 6.03
N LEU A 20 2.89 3.28 7.30
CA LEU A 20 1.60 2.76 7.74
C LEU A 20 0.43 3.51 7.10
N PHE A 21 0.47 4.84 7.17
CA PHE A 21 -0.57 5.68 6.56
C PHE A 21 -0.66 5.44 5.06
N TYR A 22 0.49 5.38 4.38
CA TYR A 22 0.55 5.05 2.96
C TYR A 22 -0.09 3.69 2.65
N ALA A 23 0.28 2.64 3.40
CA ALA A 23 -0.27 1.30 3.22
C ALA A 23 -1.81 1.27 3.40
N ILE A 24 -2.33 1.95 4.43
CA ILE A 24 -3.76 2.03 4.70
C ILE A 24 -4.49 2.80 3.59
N PHE A 25 -3.99 3.98 3.22
CA PHE A 25 -4.63 4.82 2.19
C PHE A 25 -4.60 4.16 0.81
N ILE A 26 -3.48 3.56 0.42
CA ILE A 26 -3.37 2.85 -0.86
C ILE A 26 -4.25 1.60 -0.87
N GLY A 27 -4.30 0.85 0.24
CA GLY A 27 -5.19 -0.30 0.37
C GLY A 27 -6.66 0.10 0.27
N LEU A 28 -7.10 1.09 1.03
CA LEU A 28 -8.48 1.59 1.01
C LEU A 28 -8.86 2.18 -0.35
N SER A 29 -8.06 3.10 -0.88
CA SER A 29 -8.35 3.74 -2.17
C SER A 29 -8.34 2.74 -3.32
N GLY A 30 -7.40 1.78 -3.32
CA GLY A 30 -7.37 0.68 -4.27
C GLY A 30 -8.65 -0.16 -4.20
N THR A 31 -9.04 -0.59 -3.00
CA THR A 31 -10.25 -1.42 -2.80
C THR A 31 -11.52 -0.70 -3.21
N ILE A 32 -11.65 0.59 -2.88
CA ILE A 32 -12.80 1.41 -3.26
C ILE A 32 -12.85 1.55 -4.79
N THR A 33 -11.72 1.87 -5.42
CA THR A 33 -11.64 2.02 -6.89
C THR A 33 -11.99 0.71 -7.60
N PHE A 34 -11.45 -0.42 -7.12
CA PHE A 34 -11.79 -1.74 -7.65
C PHE A 34 -13.27 -2.09 -7.46
N SER A 35 -13.84 -1.78 -6.30
CA SER A 35 -15.26 -2.06 -6.02
C SER A 35 -16.18 -1.25 -6.92
N VAL A 36 -15.88 0.03 -7.15
CA VAL A 36 -16.67 0.88 -8.06
C VAL A 36 -16.53 0.40 -9.50
N LEU A 37 -15.32 0.05 -9.94
CA LEU A 37 -15.10 -0.50 -11.27
C LEU A 37 -15.87 -1.79 -11.50
N LEU A 38 -15.81 -2.73 -10.56
CA LEU A 38 -16.45 -4.05 -10.68
C LEU A 38 -17.98 -4.03 -10.51
N LEU A 39 -18.52 -3.17 -9.65
CA LEU A 39 -19.95 -3.14 -9.34
C LEU A 39 -20.75 -2.17 -10.20
N TRP A 40 -20.10 -1.12 -10.71
CA TRP A 40 -20.80 -0.02 -11.40
C TRP A 40 -20.38 0.15 -12.86
N VAL A 41 -19.08 0.11 -13.16
CA VAL A 41 -18.56 0.50 -14.49
C VAL A 41 -18.49 -0.68 -15.45
N VAL A 42 -18.13 -1.87 -14.97
CA VAL A 42 -17.85 -3.03 -15.82
C VAL A 42 -19.11 -3.90 -16.00
N PRO A 43 -19.60 -4.08 -17.24
CA PRO A 43 -20.65 -5.05 -17.53
C PRO A 43 -20.12 -6.48 -17.30
N LYS A 44 -20.95 -7.34 -16.69
CA LYS A 44 -20.55 -8.67 -16.18
C LYS A 44 -19.96 -9.58 -17.25
N ASP A 45 -20.32 -9.34 -18.50
CA ASP A 45 -19.96 -10.12 -19.69
C ASP A 45 -18.50 -9.88 -20.12
N GLN A 46 -17.88 -8.79 -19.65
CA GLN A 46 -16.50 -8.42 -19.99
C GLN A 46 -15.50 -8.63 -18.85
N ILE A 47 -15.97 -9.06 -17.68
CA ILE A 47 -15.12 -9.24 -16.48
C ILE A 47 -13.94 -10.16 -16.78
N SER A 48 -14.15 -11.26 -17.49
CA SER A 48 -13.11 -12.24 -17.82
C SER A 48 -11.94 -11.64 -18.61
N THR A 49 -12.21 -10.68 -19.50
CA THR A 49 -11.19 -10.01 -20.32
C THR A 49 -10.39 -8.98 -19.52
N ILE A 50 -11.05 -8.34 -18.55
CA ILE A 50 -10.46 -7.27 -17.73
C ILE A 50 -9.79 -7.86 -16.47
N LEU A 51 -10.11 -9.10 -16.10
CA LEU A 51 -9.61 -9.77 -14.90
C LEU A 51 -8.08 -9.81 -14.84
N VAL A 52 -7.42 -10.10 -15.96
CA VAL A 52 -5.96 -10.19 -16.04
C VAL A 52 -5.29 -8.84 -15.75
N PRO A 53 -5.59 -7.75 -16.48
CA PRO A 53 -5.00 -6.44 -16.15
C PRO A 53 -5.41 -5.95 -14.76
N LEU A 54 -6.62 -6.26 -14.30
CA LEU A 54 -7.08 -5.94 -12.95
C LEU A 54 -6.23 -6.61 -11.86
N LEU A 55 -5.90 -7.90 -12.05
CA LEU A 55 -5.02 -8.65 -11.17
C LEU A 55 -3.60 -8.09 -11.14
N PHE A 56 -3.03 -7.70 -12.29
CA PHE A 56 -1.70 -7.08 -12.33
C PHE A 56 -1.65 -5.76 -11.57
N ILE A 57 -2.66 -4.90 -11.73
CA ILE A 57 -2.76 -3.63 -11.01
C ILE A 57 -2.96 -3.89 -9.51
N ALA A 58 -3.80 -4.86 -9.14
CA ALA A 58 -3.99 -5.27 -7.76
C ALA A 58 -2.69 -5.80 -7.15
N LEU A 59 -1.95 -6.65 -7.84
CA LEU A 59 -0.66 -7.18 -7.40
C LEU A 59 0.36 -6.06 -7.19
N PHE A 60 0.34 -5.02 -8.04
CA PHE A 60 1.23 -3.88 -7.90
C PHE A 60 0.85 -2.98 -6.71
N LEU A 61 -0.44 -2.65 -6.55
CA LEU A 61 -0.97 -1.83 -5.45
C LEU A 61 -0.82 -2.54 -4.09
N TYR A 62 -1.24 -3.80 -4.01
CA TYR A 62 -1.11 -4.59 -2.79
C TYR A 62 0.32 -5.04 -2.54
N GLY A 63 1.11 -5.27 -3.58
CA GLY A 63 2.54 -5.57 -3.47
C GLY A 63 3.32 -4.40 -2.88
N SER A 64 3.10 -3.18 -3.37
CA SER A 64 3.72 -1.96 -2.80
C SER A 64 3.27 -1.69 -1.36
N CYS A 65 2.01 -2.01 -1.03
CA CYS A 65 1.51 -2.00 0.36
C CYS A 65 2.23 -3.03 1.24
N ALA A 66 2.37 -4.27 0.79
CA ALA A 66 3.09 -5.33 1.51
C ALA A 66 4.57 -4.99 1.71
N ILE A 67 5.24 -4.44 0.69
CA ILE A 67 6.63 -3.98 0.77
C ILE A 67 6.76 -2.86 1.81
N SER A 68 5.82 -1.91 1.85
CA SER A 68 5.79 -0.85 2.86
C SER A 68 5.69 -1.43 4.28
N ILE A 69 4.83 -2.43 4.50
CA ILE A 69 4.70 -3.10 5.80
C ILE A 69 5.97 -3.91 6.14
N LEU A 70 6.59 -4.57 5.17
CA LEU A 70 7.83 -5.34 5.36
C LEU A 70 9.02 -4.44 5.71
N ILE A 71 9.18 -3.30 5.03
CA ILE A 71 10.21 -2.30 5.33
C ILE A 71 10.00 -1.78 6.75
N ARG A 72 8.76 -1.45 7.13
CA ARG A 72 8.40 -1.05 8.50
C ARG A 72 8.77 -2.13 9.52
N SER A 73 8.46 -3.39 9.23
CA SER A 73 8.77 -4.54 10.09
C SER A 73 10.28 -4.72 10.29
N LYS A 74 11.07 -4.63 9.20
CA LYS A 74 12.54 -4.67 9.29
C LYS A 74 13.12 -3.50 10.08
N ILE A 75 12.61 -2.29 9.85
CA ILE A 75 13.04 -1.09 10.58
C ILE A 75 12.74 -1.24 12.08
N ASN A 76 11.59 -1.81 12.45
CA ASN A 76 11.21 -1.98 13.86
C ASN A 76 11.93 -3.13 14.58
N LYS A 77 12.51 -4.07 13.82
CA LYS A 77 13.24 -5.25 14.36
C LYS A 77 14.75 -4.99 14.56
N ILE A 78 15.28 -3.91 13.95
CA ILE A 78 16.65 -3.38 14.15
C ILE A 78 16.62 -2.34 15.26
#